data_AF-A0A964F723-F1
#
_entry.id   AF-A0A964F723-F1
#
_cell.length_a   1.000
_cell.length_b   1.000
_cell.length_c   1.000
_cell.angle_alpha   90.00
_cell.angle_beta   90.00
_cell.angle_gamma   90.00
#
_symmetry.space_group_name_H-M   'P 1'
#
loop_
_entity.id
_entity.type
_entity.pdbx_description
1 polymer ?
#
loop_
_entity_poly.entity_id
_entity_poly.type
_entity_poly.pdbx_seq_one_letter_code
_entity_poly.pdbx_strand_id
1 'polypeptide(L)'
;MALAARLCVRRPGSGANESGGDAGPACRRPRFLIDCAKAAPKGAVTTLPAELATWATVYCTKNGQIFNANEKYFGAFPDSGARATFGAAEMDNKTGADREKAYFKAVTYNRMADADYQALLKADPISEKILKGKKLYRLDLVSSGDNVLSFLVIEPLAEPFWVFPLTDKGLGSPAFFVVSVASINRSR
;
A
#
# COMPACT_ATOMS: atom_id res chain seq x y z
N MET A 1 -0.18 2.13 -33.81
CA MET A 1 0.20 3.54 -33.59
C MET A 1 -0.77 4.15 -32.60
N ALA A 2 -0.25 4.86 -31.60
CA ALA A 2 -0.87 5.13 -30.31
C ALA A 2 -2.01 6.16 -30.34
N LEU A 3 -2.98 6.01 -29.43
CA LEU A 3 -3.81 7.10 -28.94
C LEU A 3 -3.76 7.14 -27.41
N ALA A 4 -3.07 8.16 -26.89
CA ALA A 4 -2.89 8.42 -25.47
C ALA A 4 -4.14 9.08 -24.87
N ALA A 5 -4.71 8.49 -23.81
CA ALA A 5 -5.73 9.13 -23.00
C ALA A 5 -5.05 10.02 -21.94
N ARG A 6 -5.10 11.35 -22.17
CA ARG A 6 -4.71 12.40 -21.22
C ARG A 6 -5.78 12.56 -20.15
N LEU A 7 -5.38 12.50 -18.88
CA LEU A 7 -6.07 13.18 -17.78
C LEU A 7 -5.02 13.95 -16.95
N CYS A 8 -4.42 14.96 -17.59
CA CYS A 8 -3.83 16.09 -16.91
C CYS A 8 -4.85 17.23 -16.95
N VAL A 9 -5.31 17.69 -15.78
CA VAL A 9 -6.18 18.86 -15.67
C VAL A 9 -5.42 20.09 -16.15
N ARG A 10 -5.86 20.68 -17.27
CA ARG A 10 -5.43 22.00 -17.73
C ARG A 10 -5.88 23.05 -16.71
N ARG A 11 -4.93 23.83 -16.17
CA ARG A 11 -5.20 25.19 -15.68
C ARG A 11 -5.34 26.11 -16.90
N PRO A 12 -6.35 27.00 -16.99
CA PRO A 12 -6.33 28.06 -18.00
C PRO A 12 -5.20 29.03 -17.67
N GLY A 13 -4.43 29.39 -18.70
CA GLY A 13 -3.17 30.12 -18.56
C GLY A 13 -3.31 31.63 -18.36
N SER A 14 -2.17 32.23 -18.00
CA SER A 14 -1.85 33.63 -18.31
C SER A 14 -0.34 33.73 -18.56
N GLY A 15 0.04 34.21 -19.75
CA GLY A 15 1.25 34.99 -20.01
C GLY A 15 2.61 34.30 -20.12
N ALA A 16 3.06 34.10 -21.37
CA ALA A 16 4.41 34.31 -21.93
C ALA A 16 5.68 34.05 -21.06
N ASN A 17 6.53 33.11 -21.45
CA ASN A 17 7.66 33.33 -22.39
C ASN A 17 8.48 32.04 -22.54
N GLU A 18 9.06 31.83 -23.72
CA GLU A 18 9.82 30.65 -24.14
C GLU A 18 11.11 30.43 -23.35
N SER A 19 11.47 29.17 -23.07
CA SER A 19 12.64 28.48 -23.66
C SER A 19 13.10 27.25 -22.85
N GLY A 20 13.24 26.12 -23.55
CA GLY A 20 14.27 25.11 -23.31
C GLY A 20 13.99 24.00 -22.27
N GLY A 21 13.78 22.78 -22.75
CA GLY A 21 14.04 21.55 -21.99
C GLY A 21 12.87 20.58 -21.94
N ASP A 22 12.85 19.64 -22.89
CA ASP A 22 11.96 18.49 -22.94
C ASP A 22 11.99 17.71 -21.60
N ALA A 23 10.89 17.80 -20.86
CA ALA A 23 10.54 16.83 -19.83
C ALA A 23 9.09 16.43 -20.10
N GLY A 24 8.88 15.19 -20.56
CA GLY A 24 7.56 14.58 -20.63
C GLY A 24 6.81 14.74 -19.31
N PRO A 25 5.46 14.61 -19.28
CA PRO A 25 4.65 14.99 -18.12
C PRO A 25 5.07 14.16 -16.90
N ALA A 26 5.95 14.72 -16.09
CA ALA A 26 6.25 14.20 -14.79
C ALA A 26 4.95 14.34 -14.01
N CYS A 27 4.32 13.21 -13.69
CA CYS A 27 3.47 13.12 -12.51
C CYS A 27 4.26 13.75 -11.38
N ARG A 28 3.94 15.00 -11.03
CA ARG A 28 4.65 15.74 -9.98
C ARG A 28 4.64 14.85 -8.75
N ARG A 29 5.80 14.33 -8.35
CA ARG A 29 5.94 13.63 -7.06
C ARG A 29 5.34 14.56 -6.00
N PRO A 30 4.42 14.08 -5.16
CA PRO A 30 3.90 14.90 -4.07
C PRO A 30 5.09 15.49 -3.31
N ARG A 31 5.09 16.80 -3.01
CA ARG A 31 6.16 17.49 -2.24
C ARG A 31 6.40 16.89 -0.83
N PHE A 32 5.56 15.93 -0.45
CA PHE A 32 5.58 15.15 0.76
C PHE A 32 6.45 13.89 0.67
N LEU A 33 6.57 13.28 -0.52
CA LEU A 33 7.45 12.13 -0.74
C LEU A 33 8.90 12.61 -0.86
N ILE A 34 9.80 11.88 -0.20
CA ILE A 34 11.24 12.11 -0.25
C ILE A 34 11.94 10.86 -0.75
N ASP A 35 13.16 11.03 -1.23
CA ASP A 35 13.94 9.91 -1.76
C ASP A 35 14.35 8.97 -0.62
N CYS A 36 13.81 7.75 -0.62
CA CYS A 36 14.14 6.74 0.39
C CYS A 36 15.63 6.42 0.42
N ALA A 37 16.32 6.43 -0.73
CA ALA A 37 17.74 6.14 -0.77
C ALA A 37 18.57 7.20 -0.03
N LYS A 38 18.02 8.40 0.16
CA LYS A 38 18.69 9.54 0.82
C LYS A 38 18.20 9.78 2.24
N ALA A 39 16.93 9.49 2.51
CA ALA A 39 16.28 9.89 3.76
C ALA A 39 15.92 8.72 4.69
N ALA A 40 15.92 7.47 4.21
CA ALA A 40 15.55 6.34 5.05
C ALA A 40 16.61 6.12 6.16
N PRO A 41 16.18 5.93 7.43
CA PRO A 41 17.09 5.57 8.50
C PRO A 41 17.85 4.26 8.21
N LYS A 42 19.05 4.11 8.79
CA LYS A 42 19.82 2.87 8.66
C LYS A 42 19.01 1.68 9.21
N GLY A 43 18.88 0.62 8.41
CA GLY A 43 18.07 -0.55 8.76
C GLY A 43 16.60 -0.44 8.36
N ALA A 44 16.17 0.67 7.76
CA ALA A 44 14.84 0.77 7.17
C ALA A 44 14.72 -0.09 5.90
N VAL A 45 13.55 -0.68 5.73
CA VAL A 45 13.16 -1.35 4.50
C VAL A 45 13.02 -0.29 3.40
N THR A 46 13.81 -0.43 2.35
CA THR A 46 13.77 0.45 1.16
C THR A 46 13.40 -0.29 -0.12
N THR A 47 13.40 -1.63 -0.06
CA THR A 47 13.03 -2.52 -1.16
C THR A 47 12.13 -3.62 -0.61
N LEU A 48 11.13 -4.02 -1.39
CA LEU A 48 10.24 -5.12 -1.04
C LEU A 48 10.64 -6.41 -1.78
N PRO A 49 10.29 -7.59 -1.25
CA PRO A 49 10.40 -8.84 -2.00
C PRO A 49 9.70 -8.72 -3.37
N ALA A 50 10.26 -9.36 -4.40
CA ALA A 50 9.81 -9.17 -5.79
C ALA A 50 8.30 -9.39 -5.98
N GLU A 51 7.75 -10.45 -5.36
CA GLU A 51 6.32 -10.76 -5.42
C GLU A 51 5.47 -9.63 -4.81
N LEU A 52 5.87 -9.09 -3.66
CA LEU A 52 5.19 -7.98 -3.00
C LEU A 52 5.34 -6.65 -3.78
N ALA A 53 6.52 -6.41 -4.36
CA ALA A 53 6.83 -5.22 -5.15
C ALA A 53 5.98 -5.11 -6.43
N THR A 54 5.38 -6.21 -6.90
CA THR A 54 4.47 -6.19 -8.05
C THR A 54 3.26 -5.30 -7.83
N TRP A 55 2.79 -5.16 -6.59
CA TRP A 55 1.57 -4.40 -6.27
C TRP A 55 1.72 -3.37 -5.14
N ALA A 56 2.74 -3.50 -4.29
CA ALA A 56 3.00 -2.58 -3.19
C ALA A 56 4.34 -1.86 -3.32
N THR A 57 4.52 -0.79 -2.56
CA THR A 57 5.82 -0.16 -2.35
C THR A 57 5.89 0.51 -0.98
N VAL A 58 7.11 0.76 -0.52
CA VAL A 58 7.37 1.59 0.66
C VAL A 58 7.78 2.97 0.17
N TYR A 59 7.06 4.00 0.62
CA TYR A 59 7.39 5.39 0.35
C TYR A 59 7.97 6.06 1.59
N CYS A 60 9.01 6.85 1.41
CA CYS A 60 9.54 7.73 2.45
C CYS A 60 8.87 9.09 2.34
N THR A 61 8.47 9.64 3.48
CA THR A 61 7.77 10.91 3.55
C THR A 61 8.35 11.78 4.64
N LYS A 62 7.99 13.06 4.66
CA LYS A 62 8.34 13.96 5.77
C LYS A 62 7.77 13.53 7.13
N ASN A 63 6.80 12.61 7.14
CA ASN A 63 6.16 12.10 8.36
C ASN A 63 6.50 10.61 8.60
N GLY A 64 7.62 10.12 8.07
CA GLY A 64 8.03 8.72 8.21
C GLY A 64 7.65 7.85 7.00
N GLN A 65 8.02 6.57 7.05
CA GLN A 65 7.69 5.64 5.98
C GLN A 65 6.21 5.22 6.00
N ILE A 66 5.66 5.05 4.81
CA ILE A 66 4.36 4.46 4.58
C ILE A 66 4.47 3.26 3.64
N PHE A 67 3.70 2.23 3.91
CA PHE A 67 3.47 1.08 3.04
C PHE A 67 2.10 1.26 2.36
N ASN A 68 2.07 1.13 1.04
CA ASN A 68 0.85 1.30 0.25
C ASN A 68 0.97 0.55 -1.08
N ALA A 69 -0.13 0.53 -1.84
CA ALA A 69 -0.11 0.19 -3.25
C ALA A 69 0.98 0.98 -4.01
N ASN A 70 1.64 0.32 -4.95
CA ASN A 70 2.52 1.02 -5.89
C ASN A 70 1.68 1.84 -6.90
N GLU A 71 2.33 2.61 -7.76
CA GLU A 71 1.68 3.51 -8.71
C GLU A 71 0.73 2.84 -9.72
N LYS A 72 0.83 1.52 -9.90
CA LYS A 72 -0.04 0.74 -10.78
C LYS A 72 -1.35 0.35 -10.10
N TYR A 73 -1.34 0.17 -8.78
CA TYR A 73 -2.50 -0.30 -8.02
C TYR A 73 -3.11 0.82 -7.18
N PHE A 74 -4.40 0.68 -6.90
CA PHE A 74 -5.11 1.53 -5.95
C PHE A 74 -5.67 0.65 -4.83
N GLY A 75 -5.33 0.97 -3.58
CA GLY A 75 -5.86 0.31 -2.38
C GLY A 75 -6.92 1.16 -1.69
N ALA A 76 -8.12 0.61 -1.45
CA ALA A 76 -9.16 1.28 -0.68
C ALA A 76 -10.05 0.32 0.14
N PHE A 77 -10.68 0.87 1.17
CA PHE A 77 -11.74 0.20 1.93
C PHE A 77 -13.10 0.41 1.23
N PRO A 78 -13.86 -0.66 0.91
CA PRO A 78 -15.11 -0.57 0.14
C PRO A 78 -16.14 0.43 0.67
N ASP A 79 -16.33 0.46 2.00
CA ASP A 79 -17.43 1.21 2.61
C ASP A 79 -17.09 2.68 2.87
N SER A 80 -15.81 3.02 3.00
CA SER A 80 -15.37 4.38 3.33
C SER A 80 -14.67 5.09 2.18
N GLY A 81 -14.22 4.36 1.16
CA GLY A 81 -13.36 4.88 0.10
C GLY A 81 -12.00 5.37 0.61
N ALA A 82 -11.67 5.15 1.89
CA ALA A 82 -10.42 5.56 2.49
C ALA A 82 -9.28 4.78 1.84
N ARG A 83 -8.17 5.48 1.53
CA ARG A 83 -6.99 4.86 0.93
C ARG A 83 -6.33 3.92 1.95
N ALA A 84 -6.05 2.69 1.52
CA ALA A 84 -5.34 1.69 2.33
C ALA A 84 -3.85 2.04 2.41
N THR A 85 -3.51 2.97 3.30
CA THR A 85 -2.14 3.42 3.57
C THR A 85 -1.78 3.08 5.00
N PHE A 86 -0.65 2.40 5.21
CA PHE A 86 -0.19 2.02 6.54
C PHE A 86 1.11 2.75 6.84
N GLY A 87 1.14 3.55 7.89
CA GLY A 87 2.32 4.34 8.24
C GLY A 87 3.00 3.83 9.50
N ALA A 88 4.34 3.80 9.46
CA ALA A 88 5.15 3.36 10.59
C ALA A 88 5.00 4.30 11.81
N ALA A 89 4.75 5.59 11.56
CA ALA A 89 4.54 6.57 12.63
C ALA A 89 3.25 6.30 13.40
N GLU A 90 2.16 5.96 12.70
CA GLU A 90 0.88 5.58 13.29
C GLU A 90 1.00 4.30 14.10
N MET A 91 1.70 3.29 13.57
CA MET A 91 1.97 2.04 14.28
C MET A 91 2.71 2.28 15.60
N ASP A 92 3.65 3.23 15.61
CA ASP A 92 4.44 3.59 16.79
C ASP A 92 3.78 4.68 17.65
N ASN A 93 2.54 5.09 17.36
CA ASN A 93 1.84 6.20 18.01
C ASN A 93 2.67 7.52 18.06
N LYS A 94 3.51 7.74 17.06
CA LYS A 94 4.35 8.94 16.95
C LYS A 94 3.58 10.12 16.37
N THR A 95 3.81 11.31 16.94
CA THR A 95 3.18 12.56 16.55
C THR A 95 4.22 13.68 16.33
N GLY A 96 3.82 14.77 15.67
CA GLY A 96 4.71 15.92 15.44
C GLY A 96 6.01 15.55 14.71
N ALA A 97 7.13 16.11 15.16
CA ALA A 97 8.45 15.94 14.56
C ALA A 97 8.99 14.50 14.66
N ASP A 98 8.54 13.70 15.64
CA ASP A 98 9.03 12.33 15.83
C ASP A 98 8.55 11.36 14.74
N ARG A 99 7.53 11.77 13.97
CA ARG A 99 7.00 10.99 12.85
C ARG A 99 8.05 10.76 11.76
N GLU A 100 8.88 11.76 11.47
CA GLU A 100 9.89 11.69 10.41
C GLU A 100 10.85 10.50 10.57
N LYS A 101 11.13 10.13 11.83
CA LYS A 101 12.04 9.04 12.18
C LYS A 101 11.37 7.66 12.23
N ALA A 102 10.08 7.57 11.94
CA ALA A 102 9.37 6.30 11.93
C ALA A 102 9.59 5.56 10.60
N TYR A 103 9.97 4.30 10.68
CA TYR A 103 10.25 3.47 9.51
C TYR A 103 9.83 2.02 9.73
N PHE A 104 9.74 1.24 8.66
CA PHE A 104 9.58 -0.22 8.75
C PHE A 104 10.97 -0.84 8.82
N LYS A 105 11.24 -1.62 9.86
CA LYS A 105 12.50 -2.37 9.99
C LYS A 105 12.41 -3.76 9.37
N ALA A 106 11.21 -4.29 9.21
CA ALA A 106 10.96 -5.50 8.45
C ALA A 106 9.59 -5.43 7.75
N VAL A 107 9.52 -5.99 6.55
CA VAL A 107 8.29 -6.28 5.82
C VAL A 107 8.41 -7.70 5.32
N THR A 108 7.57 -8.60 5.83
CA THR A 108 7.56 -10.02 5.46
C THR A 108 6.35 -10.31 4.60
N TYR A 109 6.55 -11.13 3.56
CA TYR A 109 5.47 -11.56 2.69
C TYR A 109 5.70 -13.00 2.29
N ASN A 110 4.95 -13.91 2.90
CA ASN A 110 5.13 -15.34 2.74
C ASN A 110 3.78 -16.03 2.55
N ARG A 111 3.79 -17.21 1.94
CA ARG A 111 2.60 -18.07 1.90
C ARG A 111 2.11 -18.31 3.33
N MET A 112 0.80 -18.20 3.53
CA MET A 112 0.18 -18.45 4.84
C MET A 112 0.43 -19.90 5.24
N ALA A 113 0.96 -20.11 6.44
CA ALA A 113 1.17 -21.44 7.00
C ALA A 113 -0.17 -22.07 7.41
N ASP A 114 -0.27 -23.40 7.31
CA ASP A 114 -1.49 -24.12 7.69
C ASP A 114 -1.85 -23.89 9.16
N ALA A 115 -0.86 -23.82 10.05
CA ALA A 115 -1.09 -23.54 11.47
C ALA A 115 -1.74 -22.16 11.71
N ASP A 116 -1.27 -21.14 11.00
CA ASP A 116 -1.85 -19.78 11.08
C ASP A 116 -3.28 -19.76 10.50
N TYR A 117 -3.51 -20.50 9.41
CA TYR A 117 -4.84 -20.63 8.81
C TYR A 117 -5.84 -21.31 9.75
N GLN A 118 -5.44 -22.42 10.39
CA GLN A 118 -6.28 -23.11 11.36
C GLN A 118 -6.53 -22.27 12.61
N ALA A 119 -5.53 -21.50 13.07
CA ALA A 119 -5.70 -20.56 14.18
C ALA A 119 -6.73 -19.47 13.84
N LEU A 120 -6.67 -18.92 12.62
CA LEU A 120 -7.66 -17.96 12.13
C LEU A 120 -9.07 -18.57 12.11
N LEU A 121 -9.25 -19.76 11.53
CA LEU A 121 -10.57 -20.41 11.46
C LEU A 121 -11.13 -20.79 12.84
N LYS A 122 -10.26 -21.07 13.82
CA LYS A 122 -10.68 -21.30 15.21
C LYS A 122 -11.23 -20.02 15.85
N ALA A 123 -10.59 -18.88 15.60
CA ALA A 123 -11.02 -17.58 16.12
C ALA A 123 -12.26 -17.06 15.39
N ASP A 124 -12.32 -17.26 14.07
CA ASP A 124 -13.42 -16.86 13.21
C ASP A 124 -13.74 -17.95 12.15
N PRO A 125 -14.65 -18.88 12.47
CA PRO A 125 -15.05 -19.93 11.53
C PRO A 125 -15.75 -19.39 10.27
N ILE A 126 -16.33 -18.18 10.32
CA ILE A 126 -17.08 -17.62 9.19
C ILE A 126 -16.14 -17.23 8.05
N SER A 127 -14.89 -16.87 8.39
CA SER A 127 -13.83 -16.58 7.43
C SER A 127 -13.61 -17.70 6.41
N GLU A 128 -13.89 -18.97 6.74
CA GLU A 128 -13.73 -20.08 5.80
C GLU A 128 -14.52 -19.84 4.49
N LYS A 129 -15.71 -19.22 4.57
CA LYS A 129 -16.55 -18.90 3.41
C LYS A 129 -15.85 -17.99 2.40
N ILE A 130 -14.96 -17.13 2.87
CA ILE A 130 -14.20 -16.17 2.05
C ILE A 130 -12.90 -16.81 1.55
N LEU A 131 -12.25 -17.62 2.39
CA LEU A 131 -10.87 -18.07 2.19
C LEU A 131 -10.75 -19.41 1.46
N LYS A 132 -11.81 -20.24 1.45
CA LYS A 132 -11.75 -21.58 0.88
C LYS A 132 -11.32 -21.57 -0.59
N GLY A 133 -10.32 -22.40 -0.90
CA GLY A 133 -9.78 -22.56 -2.25
C GLY A 133 -8.98 -21.36 -2.77
N LYS A 134 -8.70 -20.36 -1.92
CA LYS A 134 -7.85 -19.22 -2.27
C LYS A 134 -6.39 -19.51 -1.92
N LYS A 135 -5.47 -18.92 -2.68
CA LYS A 135 -4.07 -18.85 -2.29
C LYS A 135 -3.90 -17.68 -1.33
N LEU A 136 -3.35 -17.97 -0.15
CA LEU A 136 -3.31 -17.06 0.98
C LEU A 136 -1.86 -16.73 1.33
N TYR A 137 -1.60 -15.46 1.59
CA TYR A 137 -0.31 -14.93 1.98
C TYR A 137 -0.46 -14.12 3.26
N ARG A 138 0.53 -14.23 4.14
CA ARG A 138 0.66 -13.37 5.31
C ARG A 138 1.63 -12.24 4.97
N LEU A 139 1.17 -11.02 5.20
CA LEU A 139 1.97 -9.80 5.14
C LEU A 139 2.13 -9.26 6.56
N ASP A 140 3.34 -9.15 7.08
CA ASP A 140 3.59 -8.44 8.33
C ASP A 140 4.43 -7.18 8.08
N LEU A 141 3.97 -6.08 8.64
CA LEU A 141 4.70 -4.82 8.70
C LEU A 141 5.23 -4.68 10.13
N VAL A 142 6.55 -4.55 10.29
CA VAL A 142 7.18 -4.33 11.59
C VAL A 142 7.80 -2.95 11.62
N SER A 143 7.31 -2.10 12.51
CA SER A 143 7.79 -0.74 12.68
C SER A 143 9.11 -0.68 13.46
N SER A 144 9.74 0.49 13.42
CA SER A 144 10.94 0.79 14.18
C SER A 144 10.78 0.61 15.69
N GLY A 145 9.56 0.77 16.22
CA GLY A 145 9.21 0.58 17.62
C GLY A 145 8.72 -0.82 17.98
N ASP A 146 9.01 -1.85 17.16
CA ASP A 146 8.64 -3.26 17.41
C ASP A 146 7.14 -3.56 17.33
N ASN A 147 6.32 -2.62 16.86
CA ASN A 147 4.90 -2.86 16.64
C ASN A 147 4.70 -3.63 15.34
N VAL A 148 3.77 -4.59 15.35
CA VAL A 148 3.46 -5.46 14.21
C VAL A 148 2.03 -5.21 13.74
N LEU A 149 1.86 -4.96 12.45
CA LEU A 149 0.58 -5.06 11.77
C LEU A 149 0.61 -6.25 10.83
N SER A 150 -0.28 -7.20 11.04
CA SER A 150 -0.39 -8.41 10.24
C SER A 150 -1.63 -8.35 9.35
N PHE A 151 -1.48 -8.83 8.12
CA PHE A 151 -2.54 -8.88 7.13
C PHE A 151 -2.58 -10.23 6.44
N LEU A 152 -3.79 -10.63 6.08
CA LEU A 152 -4.05 -11.71 5.14
C LEU A 152 -4.23 -11.12 3.74
N VAL A 153 -3.41 -11.57 2.80
CA VAL A 153 -3.51 -11.21 1.39
C VAL A 153 -4.01 -12.42 0.62
N ILE A 154 -5.15 -12.30 -0.06
CA ILE A 154 -5.58 -13.28 -1.05
C ILE A 154 -4.78 -13.01 -2.32
N GLU A 155 -4.19 -14.06 -2.90
CA GLU A 155 -3.17 -13.99 -3.97
C GLU A 155 -3.36 -12.82 -4.93
N PRO A 156 -2.34 -11.94 -5.05
CA PRO A 156 -2.45 -10.67 -5.77
C PRO A 156 -2.33 -10.80 -7.30
N LEU A 157 -2.05 -12.00 -7.83
CA LEU A 157 -1.82 -12.22 -9.26
C LEU A 157 -3.10 -12.18 -10.11
N ALA A 158 -4.27 -12.11 -9.47
CA ALA A 158 -5.55 -11.86 -10.14
C ALA A 158 -6.21 -10.61 -9.54
N GLU A 159 -6.62 -9.67 -10.40
CA GLU A 159 -7.23 -8.41 -9.99
C GLU A 159 -8.77 -8.48 -10.12
N PRO A 160 -9.55 -7.96 -9.15
CA PRO A 160 -9.13 -7.40 -7.86
C PRO A 160 -8.60 -8.45 -6.88
N PHE A 161 -7.68 -8.05 -6.02
CA PHE A 161 -7.32 -8.85 -4.84
C PHE A 161 -7.59 -8.09 -3.54
N TRP A 162 -7.56 -8.83 -2.43
CA TRP A 162 -8.03 -8.37 -1.13
C TRP A 162 -6.93 -8.52 -0.07
N VAL A 163 -6.84 -7.51 0.79
CA VAL A 163 -5.97 -7.46 1.96
C VAL A 163 -6.84 -7.24 3.19
N PHE A 164 -6.80 -8.16 4.14
CA PHE A 164 -7.57 -8.11 5.37
C PHE A 164 -6.62 -7.88 6.55
N PRO A 165 -6.87 -6.90 7.43
CA PRO A 165 -6.19 -6.84 8.71
C PRO A 165 -6.45 -8.13 9.49
N LEU A 166 -5.41 -8.74 10.04
CA LEU A 166 -5.55 -9.85 10.99
C LEU A 166 -5.73 -9.24 12.39
N THR A 167 -6.80 -9.64 13.06
CA THR A 167 -7.11 -9.20 14.42
C THR A 167 -7.33 -10.40 15.33
N ASP A 168 -7.31 -10.20 16.64
CA ASP A 168 -7.61 -11.25 17.62
C ASP A 168 -9.03 -11.83 17.46
N LYS A 169 -9.92 -11.11 16.76
CA LYS A 169 -11.31 -11.52 16.50
C LYS A 169 -11.50 -12.12 15.10
N GLY A 170 -10.43 -12.33 14.34
CA GLY A 170 -10.49 -12.81 12.96
C GLY A 170 -10.18 -11.71 11.92
N LEU A 171 -10.81 -11.79 10.75
CA LEU A 171 -10.59 -10.84 9.66
C LEU A 171 -11.22 -9.47 9.96
N GLY A 172 -10.40 -8.42 9.91
CA GLY A 172 -10.88 -7.04 9.92
C GLY A 172 -11.50 -6.62 8.59
N SER A 173 -11.99 -5.38 8.53
CA SER A 173 -12.56 -4.81 7.31
C SER A 173 -11.56 -4.88 6.14
N PRO A 174 -11.93 -5.50 5.01
CA PRO A 174 -11.01 -5.67 3.90
C PRO A 174 -10.68 -4.35 3.22
N ALA A 175 -9.43 -4.20 2.79
CA ALA A 175 -9.06 -3.34 1.68
C ALA A 175 -9.01 -4.15 0.38
N PHE A 176 -9.44 -3.57 -0.73
CA PHE A 176 -9.25 -4.16 -2.07
C PHE A 176 -8.24 -3.35 -2.87
N PHE A 177 -7.51 -4.06 -3.73
CA PHE A 177 -6.47 -3.50 -4.59
C PHE A 177 -6.77 -3.83 -6.07
N VAL A 178 -6.79 -2.80 -6.93
CA VAL A 178 -7.13 -2.89 -8.36
C VAL A 178 -6.26 -1.99 -9.24
N VAL A 179 -6.08 -2.35 -10.52
CA VAL A 179 -5.39 -1.51 -11.53
C VAL A 179 -6.36 -0.79 -12.48
N SER A 180 -7.59 -1.29 -12.65
CA SER A 180 -8.46 -0.81 -13.74
C SER A 180 -9.36 0.38 -13.37
N VAL A 181 -9.40 1.38 -14.27
CA VAL A 181 -10.32 2.54 -14.19
C VAL A 181 -11.79 2.11 -14.19
N ALA A 182 -12.12 1.02 -14.89
CA ALA A 182 -13.47 0.48 -14.91
C ALA A 182 -13.90 -0.06 -13.54
N SER A 183 -12.98 -0.67 -12.79
CA SER A 183 -13.24 -1.15 -11.43
C SER A 183 -13.41 0.02 -10.45
N ILE A 184 -12.62 1.10 -10.62
CA ILE A 184 -12.75 2.33 -9.83
C ILE A 184 -14.14 2.98 -10.04
N ASN A 185 -14.70 2.89 -11.25
CA ASN A 185 -15.95 3.55 -11.59
C ASN A 185 -17.22 2.72 -11.29
N ARG A 186 -17.11 1.42 -10.95
CA ARG A 186 -18.29 0.58 -10.62
C ARG A 186 -18.73 0.67 -9.15
N SER A 187 -17.89 1.24 -8.27
CA SER A 187 -18.15 1.36 -6.83
C SER A 187 -18.52 2.79 -6.41
N ARG A 188 -19.05 3.60 -7.33
CA ARG A 188 -19.58 4.95 -7.08
C ARG A 188 -21.05 5.02 -7.44
#